data_AF-A0A938LCX3-F1
#
_entry.id   AF-A0A938LCX3-F1
#
_cell.length_a   1.000
_cell.length_b   1.000
_cell.length_c   1.000
_cell.angle_alpha   90.00
_cell.angle_beta   90.00
_cell.angle_gamma   90.00
#
_symmetry.space_group_name_H-M   'P 1'
#
loop_
_entity.id
_entity.type
_entity.pdbx_description
1 polymer ?
#
loop_
_entity_poly.entity_id
_entity_poly.type
_entity_poly.pdbx_seq_one_letter_code
_entity_poly.pdbx_strand_id
1 'polypeptide(L)'
;MRLPAVLALLCVAAAGGLLWWLPGRADGPVLPRVSARPPGEPLYARSAAGESERRPTAQPEPARPDPPQSLPASNTSLEQCLALAGSEERRVCLETAFAQLPELDEVAAWLCSTARPLALQMEVLAAMVRRLEPAEAWTWLDGLQARCARHRETHLFKGALVLAGQSDPSWLMGFEQALSPEVLFSAELGEAPVQVAVMLAQQGSEFARFVLERGGCGDFGGSARQIDRAASCSLALQSPGEEFYRYLCEVAKSPNLPEDSGLGSTLATFLTDPRARPDGDPLAPLLQLSSVLTDRRLNQSAALTLLQQVGPTAPVGVDDAVWNGLLAQARSVLPAALHH
;
A
#
# COMPACT_ATOMS: atom_id res chain seq x y z
N MET A 1 -10.95 34.57 -4.91
CA MET A 1 -10.58 33.28 -4.30
C MET A 1 -10.18 32.32 -5.41
N ARG A 2 -8.90 31.94 -5.52
CA ARG A 2 -8.30 31.13 -6.61
C ARG A 2 -7.67 29.84 -6.04
N LEU A 3 -8.46 29.03 -5.32
CA LEU A 3 -8.00 27.81 -4.66
C LEU A 3 -8.09 26.48 -5.47
N PRO A 4 -8.95 26.30 -6.50
CA PRO A 4 -9.13 24.96 -7.08
C PRO A 4 -7.99 24.53 -8.03
N ALA A 5 -7.38 25.47 -8.76
CA ALA A 5 -6.31 25.14 -9.71
C ALA A 5 -5.00 24.70 -9.04
N VAL A 6 -4.69 25.25 -7.85
CA VAL A 6 -3.48 24.90 -7.08
C VAL A 6 -3.64 23.53 -6.42
N LEU A 7 -4.85 23.19 -5.97
CA LEU A 7 -5.17 21.87 -5.43
C LEU A 7 -5.05 20.77 -6.50
N ALA A 8 -5.54 21.01 -7.71
CA ALA A 8 -5.40 20.09 -8.83
C ALA A 8 -3.92 19.86 -9.22
N LEU A 9 -3.11 20.92 -9.28
CA LEU A 9 -1.67 20.83 -9.54
C LEU A 9 -0.91 20.03 -8.46
N LEU A 10 -1.29 20.18 -7.19
CA LEU A 10 -0.70 19.40 -6.09
C LEU A 10 -1.08 17.92 -6.14
N CYS A 11 -2.30 17.58 -6.58
CA CYS A 11 -2.72 16.18 -6.78
C CYS A 11 -1.95 15.50 -7.94
N VAL A 12 -1.68 16.22 -9.03
CA VAL A 12 -0.88 15.71 -10.16
C VAL A 12 0.59 15.50 -9.79
N ALA A 13 1.17 16.41 -9.00
CA ALA A 13 2.54 16.26 -8.47
C ALA A 13 2.65 15.09 -7.49
N ALA A 14 1.63 14.87 -6.66
CA ALA A 14 1.55 13.70 -5.78
C ALA A 14 1.51 12.40 -6.61
N ALA A 15 0.66 12.33 -7.64
CA ALA A 15 0.58 11.17 -8.54
C ALA A 15 1.88 10.90 -9.33
N GLY A 16 2.59 11.95 -9.75
CA GLY A 16 3.92 11.82 -10.36
C GLY A 16 4.99 11.31 -9.38
N GLY A 17 4.90 11.69 -8.10
CA GLY A 17 5.74 11.15 -7.03
C GLY A 17 5.48 9.67 -6.73
N LEU A 18 4.23 9.23 -6.85
CA LEU A 18 3.84 7.80 -6.71
C LEU A 18 4.55 6.89 -7.72
N LEU A 19 4.90 7.41 -8.91
CA LEU A 19 5.51 6.63 -9.99
C LEU A 19 7.05 6.52 -9.89
N TRP A 20 7.72 7.40 -9.13
CA TRP A 20 9.15 7.24 -8.81
C TRP A 20 9.38 6.05 -7.86
N TRP A 21 8.33 5.50 -7.26
CA TRP A 21 8.40 4.30 -6.42
C TRP A 21 8.57 2.98 -7.19
N LEU A 22 8.50 3.00 -8.52
CA LEU A 22 8.76 1.81 -9.32
C LEU A 22 10.27 1.50 -9.30
N PRO A 23 10.69 0.31 -8.82
CA PRO A 23 12.09 -0.07 -8.90
C PRO A 23 12.56 0.03 -10.35
N GLY A 24 13.64 0.76 -10.56
CA GLY A 24 14.39 0.73 -11.81
C GLY A 24 14.70 -0.72 -12.16
N ARG A 25 14.31 -1.12 -13.37
CA ARG A 25 14.48 -2.45 -13.96
C ARG A 25 15.84 -3.06 -13.62
N ALA A 26 15.82 -4.11 -12.81
CA ALA A 26 16.67 -5.27 -12.98
C ALA A 26 15.71 -6.44 -13.14
N ASP A 27 15.94 -7.31 -14.13
CA ASP A 27 15.08 -8.45 -14.45
C ASP A 27 14.59 -9.17 -13.19
N GLY A 28 13.29 -9.03 -12.88
CA GLY A 28 12.67 -9.65 -11.72
C GLY A 28 12.54 -11.16 -11.90
N PRO A 29 12.56 -11.95 -10.82
CA PRO A 29 12.45 -13.41 -10.92
C PRO A 29 11.11 -13.80 -11.56
N VAL A 30 11.18 -14.72 -12.53
CA VAL A 30 10.02 -15.34 -13.16
C VAL A 30 9.27 -16.14 -12.09
N LEU A 31 8.09 -15.64 -11.67
CA LEU A 31 7.20 -16.39 -10.80
C LEU A 31 6.53 -17.53 -11.60
N PRO A 32 6.36 -18.73 -11.02
CA PRO A 32 5.70 -19.84 -11.69
C PRO A 32 4.22 -19.51 -11.94
N ARG A 33 3.77 -19.70 -13.19
CA ARG A 33 2.35 -19.65 -13.56
C ARG A 33 1.61 -20.77 -12.84
N VAL A 34 0.80 -20.44 -11.84
CA VAL A 34 -0.14 -21.39 -11.24
C VAL A 34 -1.40 -21.42 -12.09
N SER A 35 -1.72 -22.59 -12.62
CA SER A 35 -2.88 -22.84 -13.48
C SER A 35 -4.19 -22.36 -12.86
N ALA A 36 -4.99 -21.65 -13.66
CA ALA A 36 -6.36 -21.29 -13.36
C ALA A 36 -7.20 -22.53 -12.97
N ARG A 37 -7.85 -22.48 -11.81
CA ARG A 37 -8.89 -23.43 -11.41
C ARG A 37 -10.22 -23.03 -12.07
N PRO A 38 -11.00 -23.96 -12.64
CA PRO A 38 -12.25 -23.64 -13.33
C PRO A 38 -13.34 -23.14 -12.36
N PRO A 39 -14.35 -22.40 -12.85
CA PRO A 39 -15.29 -21.67 -12.02
C PRO A 39 -16.38 -22.61 -11.48
N GLY A 40 -16.64 -22.52 -10.18
CA GLY A 40 -17.80 -23.14 -9.55
C GLY A 40 -17.53 -23.73 -8.17
N GLU A 41 -17.49 -22.86 -7.15
CA GLU A 41 -18.05 -23.08 -5.81
C GLU A 41 -17.72 -21.88 -4.90
N PRO A 42 -18.71 -21.24 -4.25
CA PRO A 42 -18.45 -20.18 -3.28
C PRO A 42 -18.14 -20.79 -1.91
N LEU A 43 -16.88 -20.69 -1.47
CA LEU A 43 -16.57 -20.78 -0.04
C LEU A 43 -16.68 -19.37 0.54
N TYR A 44 -17.26 -19.26 1.73
CA TYR A 44 -17.57 -18.02 2.48
C TYR A 44 -18.93 -17.36 2.20
N ALA A 45 -20.01 -18.14 2.37
CA ALA A 45 -21.30 -17.58 2.77
C ALA A 45 -22.16 -18.63 3.50
N ARG A 46 -21.93 -18.81 4.81
CA ARG A 46 -22.96 -19.18 5.81
C ARG A 46 -22.32 -19.47 7.16
N SER A 47 -22.46 -18.54 8.10
CA SER A 47 -22.66 -18.81 9.52
C SER A 47 -23.01 -17.49 10.23
N ALA A 48 -24.17 -16.91 9.89
CA ALA A 48 -24.79 -15.84 10.65
C ALA A 48 -26.31 -15.96 10.48
N ALA A 49 -26.90 -16.89 11.22
CA ALA A 49 -28.30 -16.95 11.69
C ALA A 49 -28.65 -18.40 12.06
N GLY A 50 -28.85 -18.66 13.36
CA GLY A 50 -29.32 -19.96 13.86
C GLY A 50 -28.91 -20.22 15.31
N GLU A 51 -29.60 -19.60 16.26
CA GLU A 51 -29.61 -19.98 17.67
C GLU A 51 -29.97 -21.46 17.86
N SER A 52 -29.20 -22.20 18.66
CA SER A 52 -29.73 -23.22 19.57
C SER A 52 -28.68 -23.57 20.64
N GLU A 53 -29.04 -23.25 21.88
CA GLU A 53 -28.51 -23.70 23.17
C GLU A 53 -27.46 -24.83 23.17
N ARG A 54 -26.26 -24.52 23.68
CA ARG A 54 -25.48 -25.44 24.53
C ARG A 54 -24.63 -24.65 25.52
N ARG A 55 -25.10 -24.65 26.76
CA ARG A 55 -24.42 -24.19 27.97
C ARG A 55 -23.10 -24.96 28.15
N PRO A 56 -21.92 -24.31 28.20
CA PRO A 56 -20.71 -24.97 28.68
C PRO A 56 -20.68 -24.88 30.21
N THR A 57 -20.61 -26.05 30.84
CA THR A 57 -20.31 -26.26 32.25
C THR A 57 -18.97 -25.59 32.59
N ALA A 58 -18.94 -24.78 33.65
CA ALA A 58 -17.71 -24.19 34.18
C ALA A 58 -16.71 -25.30 34.53
N GLN A 59 -15.56 -25.30 33.85
CA GLN A 59 -14.38 -26.04 34.29
C GLN A 59 -13.58 -25.16 35.28
N PRO A 60 -12.93 -25.74 36.30
CA PRO A 60 -12.15 -24.98 37.28
C PRO A 60 -10.96 -24.29 36.61
N GLU A 61 -10.74 -23.01 36.92
CA GLU A 61 -9.53 -22.27 36.55
C GLU A 61 -8.27 -23.03 37.01
N PRO A 62 -7.29 -23.27 36.13
CA PRO A 62 -5.95 -23.59 36.58
C PRO A 62 -5.37 -22.36 37.28
N ALA A 63 -4.78 -22.57 38.46
CA ALA A 63 -4.15 -21.52 39.25
C ALA A 63 -3.22 -20.66 38.37
N ARG A 64 -3.45 -19.34 38.38
CA ARG A 64 -2.55 -18.34 37.80
C ARG A 64 -1.13 -18.60 38.32
N PRO A 65 -0.14 -18.81 37.44
CA PRO A 65 1.25 -18.67 37.84
C PRO A 65 1.46 -17.25 38.37
N ASP A 66 2.23 -17.11 39.45
CA ASP A 66 2.63 -15.80 39.98
C ASP A 66 3.21 -14.92 38.86
N PRO A 67 2.94 -13.60 38.88
CA PRO A 67 3.53 -12.70 37.91
C PRO A 67 5.05 -12.83 37.96
N PRO A 68 5.75 -12.93 36.81
CA PRO A 68 7.20 -12.98 36.82
C PRO A 68 7.71 -11.71 37.49
N GLN A 69 8.59 -11.90 38.48
CA GLN A 69 9.31 -10.82 39.13
C GLN A 69 9.91 -9.92 38.05
N SER A 70 9.62 -8.62 38.13
CA SER A 70 10.18 -7.60 37.27
C SER A 70 11.70 -7.70 37.31
N LEU A 71 12.30 -8.16 36.20
CA LEU A 71 13.73 -8.09 35.99
C LEU A 71 14.17 -6.64 36.18
N PRO A 72 15.30 -6.37 36.87
CA PRO A 72 15.78 -5.02 37.07
C PRO A 72 15.93 -4.34 35.71
N ALA A 73 15.33 -3.15 35.56
CA ALA A 73 15.44 -2.36 34.35
C ALA A 73 16.93 -2.17 34.03
N SER A 74 17.37 -2.81 32.96
CA SER A 74 18.73 -2.62 32.46
C SER A 74 18.82 -1.18 31.97
N ASN A 75 19.68 -0.36 32.59
CA ASN A 75 19.94 1.04 32.21
C ASN A 75 20.70 1.15 30.87
N THR A 76 20.56 0.16 29.99
CA THR A 76 21.23 0.15 28.70
C THR A 76 20.48 1.07 27.76
N SER A 77 21.08 2.22 27.45
CA SER A 77 20.47 3.22 26.55
C SER A 77 20.56 2.78 25.09
N LEU A 78 19.67 3.33 24.26
CA LEU A 78 19.68 3.11 22.81
C LEU A 78 21.06 3.48 22.22
N GLU A 79 21.63 4.62 22.59
CA GLU A 79 22.95 5.04 22.14
C GLU A 79 24.06 4.03 22.47
N GLN A 80 24.01 3.40 23.65
CA GLN A 80 24.98 2.37 24.05
C GLN A 80 24.87 1.13 23.18
N CYS A 81 23.65 0.70 22.84
CA CYS A 81 23.47 -0.41 21.92
C CYS A 81 23.97 -0.09 20.51
N LEU A 82 23.69 1.11 20.01
CA LEU A 82 24.10 1.52 18.66
C LEU A 82 25.61 1.69 18.51
N ALA A 83 26.34 1.93 19.61
CA ALA A 83 27.80 2.00 19.62
C ALA A 83 28.49 0.63 19.44
N LEU A 84 27.76 -0.48 19.56
CA LEU A 84 28.30 -1.83 19.36
C LEU A 84 28.64 -2.07 17.89
N ALA A 85 29.85 -2.59 17.62
CA ALA A 85 30.34 -2.84 16.27
C ALA A 85 29.71 -4.08 15.63
N GLY A 86 29.40 -5.12 16.43
CA GLY A 86 28.77 -6.35 15.96
C GLY A 86 27.26 -6.23 15.81
N SER A 87 26.71 -6.70 14.70
CA SER A 87 25.26 -6.70 14.44
C SER A 87 24.49 -7.57 15.45
N GLU A 88 25.03 -8.74 15.78
CA GLU A 88 24.39 -9.67 16.73
C GLU A 88 24.43 -9.16 18.17
N GLU A 89 25.57 -8.60 18.60
CA GLU A 89 25.71 -7.96 19.92
C GLU A 89 24.75 -6.77 20.04
N ARG A 90 24.65 -5.96 18.98
CA ARG A 90 23.69 -4.85 18.91
C ARG A 90 22.26 -5.35 19.00
N ARG A 91 21.89 -6.42 18.27
CA ARG A 91 20.54 -7.00 18.30
C ARG A 91 20.15 -7.41 19.72
N VAL A 92 21.00 -8.16 20.41
CA VAL A 92 20.76 -8.61 21.80
C VAL A 92 20.66 -7.42 22.76
N CYS A 93 21.52 -6.41 22.58
CA CYS A 93 21.46 -5.18 23.36
C CYS A 93 20.13 -4.45 23.16
N LEU A 94 19.69 -4.26 21.91
CA LEU A 94 18.44 -3.58 21.58
C LEU A 94 17.23 -4.31 22.15
N GLU A 95 17.21 -5.64 22.11
CA GLU A 95 16.14 -6.46 22.72
C GLU A 95 16.03 -6.24 24.24
N THR A 96 17.19 -6.04 24.89
CA THR A 96 17.27 -5.78 26.33
C THR A 96 16.93 -4.33 26.67
N ALA A 97 17.41 -3.37 25.89
CA ALA A 97 17.14 -1.94 26.05
C ALA A 97 15.65 -1.62 25.84
N PHE A 98 14.99 -2.31 24.90
CA PHE A 98 13.55 -2.20 24.64
C PHE A 98 12.72 -3.20 25.44
N ALA A 99 13.14 -3.54 26.67
CA ALA A 99 12.28 -4.25 27.62
C ALA A 99 11.04 -3.44 27.98
N GLN A 100 11.15 -2.11 28.00
CA GLN A 100 10.02 -1.18 27.93
C GLN A 100 10.09 -0.50 26.57
N LEU A 101 8.97 -0.50 25.84
CA LEU A 101 8.90 0.14 24.54
C LEU A 101 9.01 1.67 24.71
N PRO A 102 9.97 2.33 24.04
CA PRO A 102 10.04 3.79 23.99
C PRO A 102 8.73 4.40 23.47
N GLU A 103 8.45 5.63 23.89
CA GLU A 103 7.28 6.34 23.38
C GLU A 103 7.40 6.60 21.88
N LEU A 104 6.28 6.53 21.18
CA LEU A 104 6.24 6.67 19.71
C LEU A 104 6.84 8.01 19.24
N ASP A 105 6.67 9.09 20.01
CA ASP A 105 7.23 10.41 19.72
C ASP A 105 8.77 10.42 19.81
N GLU A 106 9.35 9.71 20.77
CA GLU A 106 10.80 9.58 20.92
C GLU A 106 11.41 8.84 19.72
N VAL A 107 10.77 7.74 19.31
CA VAL A 107 11.18 6.95 18.15
C VAL A 107 11.06 7.76 16.86
N ALA A 108 9.94 8.48 16.70
CA ALA A 108 9.74 9.34 15.54
C ALA A 108 10.80 10.44 15.46
N ALA A 109 11.08 11.12 16.59
CA ALA A 109 12.13 12.14 16.68
C ALA A 109 13.51 11.56 16.35
N TRP A 110 13.81 10.36 16.87
CA TRP A 110 15.05 9.64 16.60
C TRP A 110 15.21 9.32 15.10
N LEU A 111 14.16 8.80 14.45
CA LEU A 111 14.16 8.46 13.02
C LEU A 111 14.25 9.68 12.10
N CYS A 112 13.60 10.77 12.49
CA CYS A 112 13.54 11.99 11.68
C CYS A 112 14.73 12.93 11.90
N SER A 113 15.50 12.73 12.97
CA SER A 113 16.78 13.42 13.17
C SER A 113 17.77 13.11 12.03
N THR A 114 18.51 14.12 11.57
CA THR A 114 19.41 13.97 10.42
C THR A 114 20.67 13.17 10.76
N ALA A 115 21.00 12.21 9.89
CA ALA A 115 22.26 11.46 9.75
C ALA A 115 22.40 10.12 10.51
N ARG A 116 21.54 9.14 10.20
CA ARG A 116 21.76 7.73 10.59
C ARG A 116 21.74 6.80 9.37
N PRO A 117 22.61 5.77 9.31
CA PRO A 117 22.54 4.76 8.26
C PRO A 117 21.17 4.06 8.22
N LEU A 118 20.67 3.78 7.01
CA LEU A 118 19.36 3.13 6.83
C LEU A 118 19.30 1.76 7.51
N ALA A 119 20.37 0.95 7.38
CA ALA A 119 20.45 -0.37 8.02
C ALA A 119 20.28 -0.29 9.54
N LEU A 120 20.88 0.72 10.18
CA LEU A 120 20.75 0.94 11.62
C LEU A 120 19.31 1.30 12.02
N GLN A 121 18.63 2.12 11.20
CA GLN A 121 17.22 2.45 11.43
C GLN A 121 16.33 1.21 11.28
N MET A 122 16.61 0.35 10.29
CA MET A 122 15.89 -0.91 10.09
C MET A 122 16.09 -1.88 11.26
N GLU A 123 17.31 -2.03 11.78
CA GLU A 123 17.61 -2.89 12.95
C GLU A 123 16.86 -2.44 14.20
N VAL A 124 16.87 -1.12 14.48
CA VAL A 124 16.13 -0.55 15.63
C VAL A 124 14.64 -0.81 15.48
N LEU A 125 14.05 -0.51 14.32
CA LEU A 125 12.64 -0.75 14.09
C LEU A 125 12.26 -2.22 14.14
N ALA A 126 13.12 -3.11 13.62
CA ALA A 126 12.91 -4.56 13.69
C ALA A 126 12.93 -5.08 15.13
N ALA A 127 13.77 -4.52 16.00
CA ALA A 127 13.78 -4.85 17.43
C ALA A 127 12.51 -4.35 18.13
N MET A 128 12.05 -3.14 17.80
CA MET A 128 10.86 -2.55 18.44
C MET A 128 9.57 -3.22 17.99
N VAL A 129 9.38 -3.42 16.68
CA VAL A 129 8.12 -3.95 16.14
C VAL A 129 7.81 -5.36 16.65
N ARG A 130 8.85 -6.19 16.86
CA ARG A 130 8.71 -7.54 17.44
C ARG A 130 8.23 -7.57 18.90
N ARG A 131 8.29 -6.44 19.61
CA ARG A 131 7.78 -6.34 20.99
C ARG A 131 6.29 -6.03 21.04
N LEU A 132 5.72 -5.59 19.92
CA LEU A 132 4.30 -5.34 19.79
C LEU A 132 3.59 -6.64 19.44
N GLU A 133 2.34 -6.76 19.89
CA GLU A 133 1.46 -7.78 19.35
C GLU A 133 1.27 -7.54 17.85
N PRO A 134 1.17 -8.60 17.02
CA PRO A 134 1.18 -8.43 15.58
C PRO A 134 0.07 -7.53 15.04
N ALA A 135 -1.11 -7.52 15.66
CA ALA A 135 -2.20 -6.61 15.28
C ALA A 135 -1.90 -5.13 15.63
N GLU A 136 -1.24 -4.88 16.77
CA GLU A 136 -0.89 -3.53 17.23
C GLU A 136 0.25 -2.92 16.40
N ALA A 137 1.11 -3.76 15.82
CA ALA A 137 2.20 -3.29 14.98
C ALA A 137 1.72 -2.50 13.76
N TRP A 138 0.55 -2.83 13.19
CA TRP A 138 -0.03 -2.09 12.05
C TRP A 138 -0.35 -0.63 12.41
N THR A 139 -1.02 -0.41 13.54
CA THR A 139 -1.38 0.94 14.00
C THR A 139 -0.17 1.72 14.51
N TRP A 140 0.79 1.03 15.13
CA TRP A 140 2.03 1.64 15.58
C TRP A 140 2.89 2.15 14.42
N LEU A 141 3.02 1.37 13.34
CA LEU A 141 3.73 1.77 12.13
C LEU A 141 3.10 3.00 11.47
N ASP A 142 1.76 3.07 11.45
CA ASP A 142 1.04 4.23 10.95
C ASP A 142 1.30 5.48 11.80
N GLY A 143 1.19 5.35 13.13
CA GLY A 143 1.48 6.43 14.06
C GLY A 143 2.91 6.96 13.93
N LEU A 144 3.87 6.09 13.59
CA LEU A 144 5.26 6.46 13.32
C LEU A 144 5.42 7.22 12.00
N GLN A 145 4.77 6.73 10.94
CA GLN A 145 4.77 7.38 9.62
C GLN A 145 4.12 8.78 9.67
N ALA A 146 3.05 8.93 10.46
CA ALA A 146 2.37 10.20 10.67
C ALA A 146 3.29 11.26 11.28
N ARG A 147 4.09 10.88 12.28
CA ARG A 147 5.03 11.76 12.99
C ARG A 147 6.32 12.02 12.22
N CYS A 148 6.80 11.03 11.47
CA CYS A 148 8.04 11.14 10.71
C CYS A 148 7.79 11.09 9.19
N ALA A 149 7.30 12.22 8.66
CA ALA A 149 6.90 12.35 7.26
C ALA A 149 8.02 12.03 6.25
N ARG A 150 9.30 12.21 6.64
CA ARG A 150 10.47 11.88 5.81
C ARG A 150 10.47 10.41 5.35
N HIS A 151 9.90 9.51 6.14
CA HIS A 151 9.91 8.07 5.86
C HIS A 151 8.61 7.54 5.26
N ARG A 152 7.69 8.43 4.86
CA ARG A 152 6.41 8.07 4.20
C ARG A 152 6.56 7.22 2.95
N GLU A 153 7.73 7.21 2.33
CA GLU A 153 7.97 6.61 1.02
C GLU A 153 9.25 5.77 1.00
N THR A 154 9.61 5.12 2.11
CA THR A 154 10.92 4.46 2.24
C THR A 154 10.83 2.94 2.36
N HIS A 155 11.86 2.26 1.84
CA HIS A 155 12.11 0.83 2.07
C HIS A 155 12.36 0.48 3.56
N LEU A 156 12.33 1.46 4.46
CA LEU A 156 12.63 1.33 5.88
C LEU A 156 11.71 0.31 6.56
N PHE A 157 10.39 0.49 6.47
CA PHE A 157 9.43 -0.43 7.11
C PHE A 157 9.53 -1.83 6.51
N LYS A 158 9.74 -1.91 5.19
CA LYS A 158 9.95 -3.18 4.50
C LYS A 158 11.18 -3.92 5.04
N GLY A 159 12.32 -3.24 5.10
CA GLY A 159 13.55 -3.82 5.64
C GLY A 159 13.43 -4.21 7.11
N ALA A 160 12.79 -3.37 7.92
CA ALA A 160 12.55 -3.65 9.33
C ALA A 160 11.68 -4.89 9.56
N LEU A 161 10.59 -5.04 8.82
CA LEU A 161 9.70 -6.22 8.92
C LEU A 161 10.38 -7.50 8.43
N VAL A 162 11.21 -7.42 7.38
CA VAL A 162 12.03 -8.56 6.93
C VAL A 162 13.03 -8.98 8.02
N LEU A 163 13.75 -8.04 8.63
CA LEU A 163 14.68 -8.33 9.72
C LEU A 163 13.97 -8.88 10.95
N ALA A 164 12.77 -8.37 11.25
CA ALA A 164 11.92 -8.88 12.31
C ALA A 164 11.53 -10.34 12.04
N GLY A 165 11.02 -10.67 10.85
CA GLY A 165 10.62 -12.03 10.50
C GLY A 165 11.76 -13.03 10.38
N GLN A 166 12.97 -12.58 10.00
CA GLN A 166 14.16 -13.43 10.05
C GLN A 166 14.54 -13.80 11.50
N SER A 167 14.29 -12.90 12.45
CA SER A 167 14.59 -13.11 13.87
C SER A 167 13.48 -13.86 14.60
N ASP A 168 12.22 -13.66 14.20
CA ASP A 168 11.03 -14.33 14.74
C ASP A 168 10.01 -14.61 13.61
N PRO A 169 10.09 -15.79 12.97
CA PRO A 169 9.16 -16.17 11.90
C PRO A 169 7.71 -16.31 12.39
N SER A 170 7.50 -16.68 13.65
CA SER A 170 6.16 -16.86 14.21
C SER A 170 5.45 -15.53 14.39
N TRP A 171 6.18 -14.49 14.82
CA TRP A 171 5.68 -13.13 14.89
C TRP A 171 5.29 -12.60 13.51
N LEU A 172 6.15 -12.80 12.49
CA LEU A 172 5.82 -12.35 11.12
C LEU A 172 4.58 -13.05 10.58
N MET A 173 4.45 -14.36 10.80
CA MET A 173 3.24 -15.09 10.41
C MET A 173 2.00 -14.55 11.13
N GLY A 174 2.09 -14.25 12.42
CA GLY A 174 1.02 -13.59 13.17
C GLY A 174 0.68 -12.20 12.63
N PHE A 175 1.69 -11.44 12.19
CA PHE A 175 1.55 -10.10 11.62
C PHE A 175 0.83 -10.12 10.28
N GLU A 176 1.18 -11.07 9.44
CA GLU A 176 0.50 -11.35 8.18
C GLU A 176 -0.94 -11.82 8.39
N GLN A 177 -1.18 -12.68 9.38
CA GLN A 177 -2.53 -13.16 9.73
C GLN A 177 -3.41 -12.07 10.36
N ALA A 178 -2.80 -11.07 11.00
CA ALA A 178 -3.50 -9.91 11.54
C ALA A 178 -3.87 -8.89 10.45
N LEU A 179 -3.43 -9.09 9.19
CA LEU A 179 -3.86 -8.27 8.07
C LEU A 179 -5.38 -8.33 7.93
N SER A 180 -6.04 -7.18 8.01
CA SER A 180 -7.48 -7.09 7.77
C SER A 180 -7.81 -5.86 6.91
N PRO A 181 -8.84 -5.93 6.05
CA PRO A 181 -9.29 -4.77 5.29
C PRO A 181 -9.64 -3.57 6.17
N GLU A 182 -10.21 -3.81 7.35
CA GLU A 182 -10.60 -2.78 8.32
C GLU A 182 -9.39 -1.98 8.82
N VAL A 183 -8.26 -2.65 9.05
CA VAL A 183 -7.01 -1.97 9.43
C VAL A 183 -6.41 -1.24 8.23
N LEU A 184 -6.45 -1.83 7.04
CA LEU A 184 -5.82 -1.25 5.84
C LEU A 184 -6.52 0.01 5.34
N PHE A 185 -7.85 0.02 5.43
CA PHE A 185 -8.71 1.08 4.90
C PHE A 185 -9.45 1.83 6.02
N SER A 186 -8.92 1.77 7.24
CA SER A 186 -9.42 2.59 8.35
C SER A 186 -9.29 4.08 8.01
N ALA A 187 -10.36 4.84 8.26
CA ALA A 187 -10.34 6.30 8.15
C ALA A 187 -9.51 6.97 9.25
N GLU A 188 -9.20 6.24 10.33
CA GLU A 188 -8.39 6.73 11.46
C GLU A 188 -6.89 6.58 11.21
N LEU A 189 -6.52 5.67 10.29
CA LEU A 189 -5.13 5.38 9.94
C LEU A 189 -4.75 6.05 8.61
N GLY A 190 -3.46 6.32 8.45
CA GLY A 190 -2.85 6.84 7.23
C GLY A 190 -2.59 5.77 6.16
N GLU A 191 -1.49 5.95 5.42
CA GLU A 191 -1.13 5.09 4.28
C GLU A 191 -0.17 3.95 4.64
N ALA A 192 0.40 3.93 5.85
CA ALA A 192 1.39 2.93 6.23
C ALA A 192 0.86 1.49 6.12
N PRO A 193 -0.39 1.18 6.55
CA PRO A 193 -0.94 -0.17 6.39
C PRO A 193 -1.00 -0.61 4.92
N VAL A 194 -1.41 0.28 4.01
CA VAL A 194 -1.42 -0.02 2.58
C VAL A 194 0.01 -0.30 2.07
N GLN A 195 0.99 0.50 2.47
CA GLN A 195 2.40 0.31 2.06
C GLN A 195 3.00 -1.00 2.56
N VAL A 196 2.69 -1.39 3.79
CA VAL A 196 3.15 -2.66 4.35
C VAL A 196 2.45 -3.84 3.66
N ALA A 197 1.15 -3.74 3.36
CA ALA A 197 0.46 -4.76 2.58
C ALA A 197 1.06 -4.93 1.17
N VAL A 198 1.51 -3.84 0.55
CA VAL A 198 2.21 -3.89 -0.74
C VAL A 198 3.52 -4.67 -0.62
N MET A 199 4.28 -4.51 0.46
CA MET A 199 5.44 -5.35 0.72
C MET A 199 5.06 -6.83 0.82
N LEU A 200 4.01 -7.17 1.58
CA LEU A 200 3.59 -8.57 1.74
C LEU A 200 3.17 -9.18 0.39
N ALA A 201 2.45 -8.42 -0.43
CA ALA A 201 2.08 -8.84 -1.78
C ALA A 201 3.32 -9.05 -2.67
N GLN A 202 4.34 -8.18 -2.58
CA GLN A 202 5.63 -8.35 -3.27
C GLN A 202 6.40 -9.61 -2.85
N GLN A 203 6.16 -10.09 -1.63
CA GLN A 203 6.77 -11.31 -1.09
C GLN A 203 5.94 -12.57 -1.36
N GLY A 204 4.83 -12.45 -2.11
CA GLY A 204 4.00 -13.57 -2.53
C GLY A 204 2.76 -13.80 -1.67
N SER A 205 2.41 -12.90 -0.75
CA SER A 205 1.14 -13.00 -0.01
C SER A 205 -0.04 -12.77 -0.95
N GLU A 206 -0.71 -13.86 -1.33
CA GLU A 206 -1.92 -13.84 -2.16
C GLU A 206 -3.05 -13.07 -1.48
N PHE A 207 -3.18 -13.20 -0.16
CA PHE A 207 -4.20 -12.49 0.60
C PHE A 207 -3.96 -10.99 0.61
N ALA A 208 -2.71 -10.53 0.82
CA ALA A 208 -2.40 -9.10 0.74
C ALA A 208 -2.67 -8.53 -0.66
N ARG A 209 -2.33 -9.30 -1.72
CA ARG A 209 -2.65 -8.92 -3.09
C ARG A 209 -4.17 -8.80 -3.31
N PHE A 210 -4.94 -9.78 -2.86
CA PHE A 210 -6.41 -9.76 -2.94
C PHE A 210 -6.98 -8.52 -2.22
N VAL A 211 -6.54 -8.23 -0.99
CA VAL A 211 -7.04 -7.09 -0.22
C VAL A 211 -6.68 -5.77 -0.89
N LEU A 212 -5.47 -5.63 -1.45
CA LEU A 212 -5.07 -4.45 -2.23
C LEU A 212 -5.89 -4.29 -3.51
N GLU A 213 -6.15 -5.38 -4.24
CA GLU A 213 -6.93 -5.34 -5.48
C GLU A 213 -8.36 -4.84 -5.22
N ARG A 214 -9.06 -5.48 -4.28
CA ARG A 214 -10.43 -5.11 -3.87
C ARG A 214 -10.47 -3.72 -3.21
N GLY A 215 -9.44 -3.39 -2.44
CA GLY A 215 -9.27 -2.07 -1.84
C GLY A 215 -9.06 -0.96 -2.86
N GLY A 216 -8.33 -1.22 -3.95
CA GLY A 216 -8.19 -0.30 -5.08
C GLY A 216 -9.50 -0.07 -5.85
N CYS A 217 -10.44 -1.01 -5.74
CA CYS A 217 -11.82 -0.84 -6.19
C CYS A 217 -12.71 -0.12 -5.15
N GLY A 218 -12.19 0.23 -3.98
CA GLY A 218 -12.96 0.88 -2.91
C GLY A 218 -13.92 -0.04 -2.15
N ASP A 219 -13.81 -1.37 -2.31
CA ASP A 219 -14.75 -2.33 -1.72
C ASP A 219 -14.75 -2.35 -0.19
N PHE A 220 -13.69 -1.85 0.42
CA PHE A 220 -13.51 -1.76 1.87
C PHE A 220 -13.65 -0.32 2.40
N GLY A 221 -14.03 0.63 1.55
CA GLY A 221 -14.05 2.05 1.88
C GLY A 221 -12.65 2.64 2.01
N GLY A 222 -12.45 3.50 3.02
CA GLY A 222 -11.22 4.25 3.22
C GLY A 222 -11.19 5.60 2.49
N SER A 223 -10.09 6.31 2.65
CA SER A 223 -9.86 7.60 2.00
C SER A 223 -9.51 7.44 0.51
N ALA A 224 -9.79 8.47 -0.29
CA ALA A 224 -9.41 8.49 -1.71
C ALA A 224 -7.91 8.21 -1.95
N ARG A 225 -7.04 8.62 -1.02
CA ARG A 225 -5.60 8.36 -1.10
C ARG A 225 -5.24 6.90 -0.86
N GLN A 226 -5.88 6.25 0.13
CA GLN A 226 -5.66 4.82 0.40
C GLN A 226 -6.13 3.97 -0.80
N ILE A 227 -7.28 4.29 -1.38
CA ILE A 227 -7.82 3.61 -2.56
C ILE A 227 -6.88 3.80 -3.77
N ASP A 228 -6.48 5.03 -4.05
CA ASP A 228 -5.57 5.34 -5.17
C ASP A 228 -4.21 4.64 -5.00
N ARG A 229 -3.66 4.65 -3.78
CA ARG A 229 -2.42 3.93 -3.45
C ARG A 229 -2.58 2.42 -3.66
N ALA A 230 -3.66 1.82 -3.15
CA ALA A 230 -3.91 0.39 -3.27
C ALA A 230 -4.04 -0.02 -4.75
N ALA A 231 -4.78 0.74 -5.55
CA ALA A 231 -4.92 0.50 -6.99
C ALA A 231 -3.58 0.65 -7.72
N SER A 232 -2.87 1.76 -7.51
CA SER A 232 -1.57 2.01 -8.16
C SER A 232 -0.55 0.95 -7.81
N CYS A 233 -0.46 0.55 -6.54
CA CYS A 233 0.49 -0.47 -6.12
C CYS A 233 0.08 -1.85 -6.60
N SER A 234 -1.21 -2.21 -6.56
CA SER A 234 -1.69 -3.47 -7.13
C SER A 234 -1.34 -3.56 -8.62
N LEU A 235 -1.64 -2.52 -9.41
CA LEU A 235 -1.28 -2.46 -10.84
C LEU A 235 0.23 -2.61 -11.06
N ALA A 236 1.06 -1.97 -10.23
CA ALA A 236 2.51 -2.10 -10.32
C ALA A 236 3.03 -3.53 -10.07
N LEU A 237 2.29 -4.34 -9.30
CA LEU A 237 2.64 -5.74 -9.01
C LEU A 237 2.16 -6.72 -10.08
N GLN A 238 1.23 -6.32 -10.94
CA GLN A 238 0.67 -7.20 -11.95
C GLN A 238 1.59 -7.34 -13.18
N SER A 239 1.59 -8.54 -13.75
CA SER A 239 2.27 -8.81 -15.01
C SER A 239 1.50 -8.18 -16.19
N PRO A 240 2.18 -7.76 -17.27
CA PRO A 240 1.51 -7.26 -18.47
C PRO A 240 0.50 -8.27 -19.04
N GLY A 241 -0.59 -7.79 -19.62
CA GLY A 241 -1.57 -8.62 -20.35
C GLY A 241 -3.01 -8.49 -19.87
N GLU A 242 -3.81 -9.54 -20.13
CA GLU A 242 -5.26 -9.53 -19.94
C GLU A 242 -5.69 -9.29 -18.49
N GLU A 243 -5.01 -9.88 -17.50
CA GLU A 243 -5.36 -9.69 -16.08
C GLU A 243 -5.13 -8.25 -15.62
N PHE A 244 -4.02 -7.64 -16.05
CA PHE A 244 -3.71 -6.24 -15.80
C PHE A 244 -4.77 -5.32 -16.38
N TYR A 245 -5.15 -5.55 -17.65
CA TYR A 245 -6.18 -4.77 -18.31
C TYR A 245 -7.57 -4.99 -17.67
N ARG A 246 -7.90 -6.23 -17.31
CA ARG A 246 -9.14 -6.56 -16.59
C ARG A 246 -9.22 -5.81 -15.27
N TYR A 247 -8.13 -5.80 -14.49
CA TYR A 247 -8.11 -5.08 -13.22
C TYR A 247 -8.25 -3.57 -13.42
N LEU A 248 -7.60 -2.96 -14.42
CA LEU A 248 -7.82 -1.55 -14.78
C LEU A 248 -9.30 -1.26 -15.08
N CYS A 249 -9.96 -2.16 -15.82
CA CYS A 249 -11.38 -2.03 -16.13
C CYS A 249 -12.27 -2.16 -14.89
N GLU A 250 -11.94 -3.08 -13.97
CA GLU A 250 -12.65 -3.26 -12.71
C GLU A 250 -12.55 -2.01 -11.83
N VAL A 251 -11.34 -1.47 -11.66
CA VAL A 251 -11.09 -0.23 -10.92
C VAL A 251 -11.91 0.90 -11.53
N ALA A 252 -11.78 1.14 -12.83
CA ALA A 252 -12.49 2.24 -13.51
C ALA A 252 -14.02 2.14 -13.44
N LYS A 253 -14.58 0.92 -13.41
CA LYS A 253 -16.03 0.67 -13.36
C LYS A 253 -16.56 0.57 -11.95
N SER A 254 -15.70 0.62 -10.93
CA SER A 254 -16.16 0.43 -9.55
C SER A 254 -17.15 1.54 -9.15
N PRO A 255 -18.31 1.17 -8.58
CA PRO A 255 -19.26 2.15 -8.06
C PRO A 255 -18.80 2.74 -6.72
N ASN A 256 -17.82 2.12 -6.05
CA ASN A 256 -17.39 2.47 -4.69
C ASN A 256 -16.32 3.57 -4.66
N LEU A 257 -15.95 4.11 -5.81
CA LEU A 257 -14.91 5.14 -5.90
C LEU A 257 -15.42 6.50 -5.37
N PRO A 258 -14.63 7.19 -4.54
CA PRO A 258 -14.97 8.54 -4.09
C PRO A 258 -14.88 9.55 -5.24
N GLU A 259 -15.66 10.63 -5.14
CA GLU A 259 -15.50 11.80 -6.01
C GLU A 259 -14.11 12.43 -5.81
N ASP A 260 -13.57 13.04 -6.87
CA ASP A 260 -12.26 13.71 -6.87
C ASP A 260 -11.06 12.82 -6.48
N SER A 261 -11.14 11.52 -6.77
CA SER A 261 -10.01 10.62 -6.58
C SER A 261 -8.84 10.94 -7.53
N GLY A 262 -7.62 10.84 -7.01
CA GLY A 262 -6.38 10.84 -7.82
C GLY A 262 -6.32 9.67 -8.81
N LEU A 263 -7.24 8.70 -8.67
CA LEU A 263 -7.33 7.47 -9.43
C LEU A 263 -7.48 7.70 -10.94
N GLY A 264 -8.10 8.80 -11.38
CA GLY A 264 -8.13 9.15 -12.80
C GLY A 264 -6.73 9.32 -13.39
N SER A 265 -5.79 9.92 -12.65
CA SER A 265 -4.39 10.03 -13.03
C SER A 265 -3.71 8.66 -13.10
N THR A 266 -3.96 7.80 -12.10
CA THR A 266 -3.45 6.41 -12.06
C THR A 266 -3.94 5.62 -13.28
N LEU A 267 -5.25 5.65 -13.56
CA LEU A 267 -5.84 4.98 -14.71
C LEU A 267 -5.32 5.53 -16.04
N ALA A 268 -5.18 6.85 -16.20
CA ALA A 268 -4.63 7.45 -17.41
C ALA A 268 -3.18 7.01 -17.67
N THR A 269 -2.37 6.94 -16.62
CA THR A 269 -0.98 6.46 -16.71
C THR A 269 -0.94 5.00 -17.16
N PHE A 270 -1.70 4.13 -16.52
CA PHE A 270 -1.61 2.70 -16.80
C PHE A 270 -2.37 2.28 -18.07
N LEU A 271 -3.45 2.95 -18.46
CA LEU A 271 -4.15 2.65 -19.73
C LEU A 271 -3.37 3.11 -20.97
N THR A 272 -2.42 4.04 -20.81
CA THR A 272 -1.50 4.46 -21.89
C THR A 272 -0.21 3.63 -21.91
N ASP A 273 0.03 2.83 -20.87
CA ASP A 273 1.17 1.91 -20.77
C ASP A 273 0.99 0.74 -21.79
N PRO A 274 2.03 0.40 -22.59
CA PRO A 274 1.98 -0.77 -23.47
C PRO A 274 1.62 -2.09 -22.78
N ARG A 275 1.87 -2.22 -21.47
CA ARG A 275 1.50 -3.40 -20.67
C ARG A 275 0.01 -3.64 -20.57
N ALA A 276 -0.81 -2.60 -20.78
CA ALA A 276 -2.26 -2.69 -20.71
C ALA A 276 -2.89 -3.31 -21.96
N ARG A 277 -2.12 -3.68 -22.99
CA ARG A 277 -2.66 -4.15 -24.28
C ARG A 277 -3.01 -5.64 -24.21
N PRO A 278 -4.29 -6.02 -24.04
CA PRO A 278 -4.67 -7.42 -24.09
C PRO A 278 -4.40 -7.95 -25.50
N ASP A 279 -3.71 -9.08 -25.61
CA ASP A 279 -3.33 -9.70 -26.89
C ASP A 279 -2.61 -8.77 -27.89
N GLY A 280 -1.99 -7.70 -27.39
CA GLY A 280 -1.34 -6.68 -28.20
C GLY A 280 -2.29 -5.66 -28.85
N ASP A 281 -3.60 -5.70 -28.58
CA ASP A 281 -4.57 -4.73 -29.09
C ASP A 281 -4.41 -3.37 -28.38
N PRO A 282 -3.99 -2.31 -29.09
CA PRO A 282 -3.85 -0.98 -28.52
C PRO A 282 -5.21 -0.28 -28.36
N LEU A 283 -6.29 -0.73 -28.99
CA LEU A 283 -7.56 0.00 -29.01
C LEU A 283 -8.37 -0.19 -27.72
N ALA A 284 -8.39 -1.40 -27.15
CA ALA A 284 -9.16 -1.67 -25.94
C ALA A 284 -8.80 -0.74 -24.76
N PRO A 285 -7.51 -0.52 -24.41
CA PRO A 285 -7.13 0.43 -23.36
C PRO A 285 -7.55 1.88 -23.65
N LEU A 286 -7.55 2.28 -24.93
CA LEU A 286 -7.95 3.64 -25.34
C LEU A 286 -9.46 3.86 -25.24
N LEU A 287 -10.27 2.85 -25.55
CA LEU A 287 -11.72 2.90 -25.35
C LEU A 287 -12.05 2.99 -23.86
N GLN A 288 -11.33 2.25 -23.02
CA GLN A 288 -11.48 2.33 -21.58
C GLN A 288 -11.02 3.71 -21.06
N LEU A 289 -9.94 4.27 -21.58
CA LEU A 289 -9.49 5.63 -21.25
C LEU A 289 -10.52 6.69 -21.66
N SER A 290 -11.13 6.56 -22.84
CA SER A 290 -12.23 7.43 -23.26
C SER A 290 -13.40 7.36 -22.26
N SER A 291 -13.73 6.16 -21.79
CA SER A 291 -14.75 5.97 -20.75
C SER A 291 -14.37 6.66 -19.44
N VAL A 292 -13.11 6.53 -19.00
CA VAL A 292 -12.59 7.24 -17.81
C VAL A 292 -12.72 8.76 -17.96
N LEU A 293 -12.44 9.32 -19.15
CA LEU A 293 -12.62 10.74 -19.44
C LEU A 293 -14.09 11.19 -19.45
N THR A 294 -15.05 10.28 -19.56
CA THR A 294 -16.48 10.61 -19.42
C THR A 294 -16.98 10.50 -17.97
N ASP A 295 -16.29 9.78 -17.10
CA ASP A 295 -16.68 9.61 -15.70
C ASP A 295 -16.33 10.85 -14.88
N ARG A 296 -17.33 11.53 -14.32
CA ARG A 296 -17.14 12.76 -13.54
C ARG A 296 -16.26 12.58 -12.31
N ARG A 297 -16.15 11.37 -11.77
CA ARG A 297 -15.32 11.07 -10.60
C ARG A 297 -13.83 11.03 -10.94
N LEU A 298 -13.50 10.82 -12.21
CA LEU A 298 -12.15 10.48 -12.69
C LEU A 298 -11.62 11.44 -13.77
N ASN A 299 -12.53 12.11 -14.50
CA ASN A 299 -12.21 12.77 -15.75
C ASN A 299 -11.20 13.92 -15.60
N GLN A 300 -11.27 14.73 -14.54
CA GLN A 300 -10.40 15.89 -14.38
C GLN A 300 -8.95 15.47 -14.11
N SER A 301 -8.73 14.54 -13.18
CA SER A 301 -7.38 14.04 -12.85
C SER A 301 -6.80 13.24 -14.03
N ALA A 302 -7.62 12.42 -14.70
CA ALA A 302 -7.21 11.72 -15.92
C ALA A 302 -6.80 12.69 -17.05
N ALA A 303 -7.61 13.72 -17.31
CA ALA A 303 -7.36 14.68 -18.37
C ALA A 303 -6.08 15.49 -18.12
N LEU A 304 -5.84 15.93 -16.88
CA LEU A 304 -4.61 16.61 -16.50
C LEU A 304 -3.39 15.72 -16.73
N THR A 305 -3.44 14.45 -16.31
CA THR A 305 -2.34 13.50 -16.53
C THR A 305 -2.05 13.25 -18.01
N LEU A 306 -3.08 13.07 -18.84
CA LEU A 306 -2.88 12.87 -20.28
C LEU A 306 -2.20 14.09 -20.92
N LEU A 307 -2.65 15.30 -20.59
CA LEU A 307 -2.15 16.51 -21.22
C LEU A 307 -0.78 16.94 -20.71
N GLN A 308 -0.48 16.71 -19.43
CA GLN A 308 0.74 17.21 -18.78
C GLN A 308 1.85 16.15 -18.66
N GLN A 309 1.51 14.88 -18.45
CA GLN A 309 2.50 13.83 -18.17
C GLN A 309 2.70 12.87 -19.34
N VAL A 310 1.62 12.42 -19.98
CA VAL A 310 1.74 11.53 -21.16
C VAL A 310 2.11 12.34 -22.40
N GLY A 311 1.47 13.49 -22.59
CA GLY A 311 1.83 14.49 -23.58
C GLY A 311 1.19 14.27 -24.97
N PRO A 312 1.60 15.07 -25.96
CA PRO A 312 0.92 15.17 -27.25
C PRO A 312 1.25 14.03 -28.23
N THR A 313 2.32 13.27 -28.00
CA THR A 313 2.78 12.21 -28.89
C THR A 313 2.00 10.93 -28.66
N ALA A 314 1.50 10.30 -29.73
CA ALA A 314 0.78 9.04 -29.61
C ALA A 314 1.68 7.92 -29.07
N PRO A 315 1.18 7.07 -28.16
CA PRO A 315 1.90 5.87 -27.74
C PRO A 315 2.20 4.95 -28.93
N VAL A 316 3.30 4.21 -28.87
CA VAL A 316 3.73 3.31 -29.95
C VAL A 316 2.61 2.35 -30.37
N GLY A 317 2.24 2.30 -31.64
CA GLY A 317 1.18 1.42 -32.13
C GLY A 317 -0.25 1.96 -31.98
N VAL A 318 -0.39 3.21 -31.54
CA VAL A 318 -1.67 3.94 -31.54
C VAL A 318 -1.70 4.88 -32.75
N ASP A 319 -2.84 4.95 -33.43
CA ASP A 319 -3.06 5.90 -34.52
C ASP A 319 -3.16 7.35 -34.02
N ASP A 320 -2.49 8.27 -34.72
CA ASP A 320 -2.43 9.68 -34.34
C ASP A 320 -3.80 10.35 -34.31
N ALA A 321 -4.74 9.98 -35.18
CA ALA A 321 -6.08 10.56 -35.18
C ALA A 321 -6.88 10.11 -33.96
N VAL A 322 -6.78 8.83 -33.58
CA VAL A 322 -7.38 8.30 -32.35
C VAL A 322 -6.80 9.00 -31.12
N TRP A 323 -5.48 9.16 -31.05
CA TRP A 323 -4.81 9.85 -29.95
C TRP A 323 -5.23 11.32 -29.85
N ASN A 324 -5.26 12.04 -30.97
CA ASN A 324 -5.71 13.42 -31.02
C ASN A 324 -7.19 13.57 -30.60
N GLY A 325 -8.04 12.59 -30.92
CA GLY A 325 -9.42 12.53 -30.44
C GLY A 325 -9.51 12.46 -28.90
N LEU A 326 -8.70 11.59 -28.28
CA LEU A 326 -8.61 11.50 -26.82
C LEU A 326 -8.08 12.78 -26.18
N LEU A 327 -7.06 13.41 -26.76
CA LEU A 327 -6.54 14.68 -26.25
C LEU A 327 -7.57 15.81 -26.37
N ALA A 328 -8.36 15.84 -27.44
CA ALA A 328 -9.46 16.80 -27.59
C ALA A 328 -10.55 16.56 -26.53
N GLN A 329 -10.90 15.30 -26.26
CA GLN A 329 -11.82 14.93 -25.18
C GLN A 329 -11.26 15.33 -23.80
N ALA A 330 -9.97 15.09 -23.54
CA ALA A 330 -9.33 15.51 -22.29
C ALA A 330 -9.39 17.03 -22.09
N ARG A 331 -9.16 17.82 -23.14
CA ARG A 331 -9.30 19.29 -23.05
C ARG A 331 -10.73 19.74 -22.78
N SER A 332 -11.74 19.05 -23.32
CA SER A 332 -13.14 19.46 -23.19
C SER A 332 -13.71 19.28 -21.79
N VAL A 333 -13.11 18.39 -20.98
CA VAL A 333 -13.52 18.16 -19.58
C VAL A 333 -12.81 19.06 -18.59
N LEU A 334 -11.72 19.72 -18.99
CA LEU A 334 -11.01 20.68 -18.13
C LEU A 334 -11.65 22.07 -18.19
N PRO A 335 -11.78 22.76 -17.04
CA PRO A 335 -12.11 24.17 -17.01
C PRO A 335 -11.17 24.98 -17.91
N ALA A 336 -11.70 25.97 -18.64
CA ALA A 336 -10.93 26.79 -19.59
C ALA A 336 -9.67 27.46 -19.00
N ALA A 337 -9.63 27.66 -17.68
CA ALA A 337 -8.47 28.20 -16.97
C ALA A 337 -7.25 27.26 -16.92
N LEU A 338 -7.41 25.97 -17.27
CA LEU A 338 -6.36 24.94 -17.22
C LEU A 338 -5.89 24.51 -18.63
N HIS A 339 -6.27 25.26 -19.67
CA HIS A 339 -5.89 24.95 -21.07
C HIS A 339 -4.50 25.52 -21.46
N HIS A 340 -3.79 26.18 -20.54
CA HIS A 340 -2.53 26.88 -20.76
C HIS A 340 -1.35 26.18 -20.07
#